data_AF-A0A8R1I8F7-F1
#
_entry.id   AF-A0A8R1I8F7-F1
#
_cell.length_a   1.000
_cell.length_b   1.000
_cell.length_c   1.000
_cell.angle_alpha   90.00
_cell.angle_beta   90.00
_cell.angle_gamma   90.00
#
_symmetry.space_group_name_H-M   'P 1'
#
loop_
_entity.id
_entity.type
_entity.pdbx_description
1 polymer ?
#
loop_
_entity_poly.entity_id
_entity_poly.type
_entity_poly.pdbx_seq_one_letter_code
_entity_poly.pdbx_strand_id
1 'polypeptide(L)'
;MTSTTKFVIEHELEDENGQEGGHKNGFIDDKTLGVEMDCDSLEREHEARKREDEVRLKRIEQEFRTYGKVSLNAVKIMIEPIREGFSQKEQLIVEQENKIVELHRKIEDLTANLSDIQGNALFDSTSDSEDVRAIQEFMMMNGIGTVKDIEDILDECSKNRRNFIETKELLQIILSEENKLSGRLLELR
;
A
#
# COMPACT_ATOMS: atom_id res chain seq x y z
N MET A 1 3.60 5.86 17.27
CA MET A 1 3.79 6.09 15.82
C MET A 1 2.79 5.21 15.08
N THR A 2 2.21 5.62 13.95
CA THR A 2 1.38 4.71 13.13
C THR A 2 2.27 3.59 12.59
N SER A 3 2.04 2.35 13.05
CA SER A 3 2.74 1.17 12.55
C SER A 3 2.27 0.93 11.12
N THR A 4 3.10 1.30 10.14
CA THR A 4 2.88 0.97 8.73
C THR A 4 3.39 -0.45 8.53
N THR A 5 2.49 -1.43 8.38
CA THR A 5 2.88 -2.79 8.00
C THR A 5 3.51 -2.73 6.60
N LYS A 6 4.79 -3.07 6.51
CA LYS A 6 5.57 -3.00 5.26
C LYS A 6 5.65 -4.38 4.63
N PHE A 7 4.98 -4.56 3.50
CA PHE A 7 5.15 -5.75 2.67
C PHE A 7 6.36 -5.57 1.75
N VAL A 8 7.33 -6.48 1.84
CA VAL A 8 8.47 -6.57 0.93
C VAL A 8 8.16 -7.69 -0.06
N ILE A 9 7.94 -7.35 -1.33
CA ILE A 9 7.79 -8.34 -2.40
C ILE A 9 9.12 -8.37 -3.16
N GLU A 10 9.83 -9.48 -3.06
CA GLU A 10 11.03 -9.75 -3.85
C GLU A 10 10.58 -10.35 -5.19
N HIS A 11 10.84 -9.63 -6.28
CA HIS A 11 10.67 -10.16 -7.64
C HIS A 11 12.04 -10.33 -8.29
N GLU A 12 12.35 -11.57 -8.66
CA GLU A 12 13.40 -11.87 -9.64
C GLU A 12 12.85 -11.46 -11.01
N LEU A 13 13.38 -10.38 -11.58
CA LEU A 13 13.11 -9.98 -12.96
C LEU A 13 14.25 -10.52 -13.81
N GLU A 14 14.03 -11.64 -14.50
CA GLU A 14 14.86 -12.01 -15.64
C GLU A 14 14.46 -11.09 -16.82
N ASP A 15 15.43 -10.37 -17.38
CA ASP A 15 15.21 -9.69 -18.65
C ASP A 15 15.14 -10.70 -19.80
N GLU A 16 14.61 -10.29 -20.97
CA GLU A 16 14.46 -11.15 -22.16
C GLU A 16 15.80 -11.73 -22.68
N ASN A 17 16.93 -11.34 -22.10
CA ASN A 17 18.28 -11.82 -22.42
C ASN A 17 18.89 -12.74 -21.34
N GLY A 18 18.15 -13.09 -20.29
CA GLY A 18 18.61 -14.01 -19.24
C GLY A 18 19.73 -13.43 -18.36
N GLN A 19 19.82 -12.10 -18.24
CA GLN A 19 20.68 -11.46 -17.24
C GLN A 19 19.86 -11.06 -16.01
N GLU A 20 20.48 -11.22 -14.84
CA GLU A 20 19.93 -10.92 -13.52
C GLU A 20 19.58 -9.42 -13.44
N GLY A 21 18.33 -9.09 -13.75
CA GLY A 21 17.79 -7.75 -13.70
C GLY A 21 17.74 -7.29 -12.25
N GLY A 22 18.62 -6.37 -11.88
CA GLY A 22 18.81 -5.93 -10.50
C GLY A 22 17.51 -5.71 -9.73
N HIS A 23 17.48 -6.27 -8.51
CA HIS A 23 16.35 -6.21 -7.59
C HIS A 23 15.88 -4.76 -7.37
N LYS A 24 14.64 -4.47 -7.75
CA LYS A 24 13.95 -3.25 -7.34
C LYS A 24 12.91 -3.61 -6.29
N ASN A 25 13.19 -3.27 -5.04
CA ASN A 25 12.20 -3.33 -3.97
C ASN A 25 11.11 -2.27 -4.25
N GLY A 26 9.96 -2.72 -4.75
CA GLY A 26 8.75 -1.91 -4.84
C GLY A 26 8.00 -1.94 -3.52
N PHE A 27 7.92 -0.81 -2.83
CA PHE A 27 7.12 -0.69 -1.61
C PHE A 27 5.66 -0.48 -1.99
N ILE A 28 4.76 -1.36 -1.54
CA ILE A 28 3.31 -1.18 -1.67
C ILE A 28 2.79 -0.58 -0.36
N ASP A 29 2.12 0.56 -0.46
CA ASP A 29 1.48 1.23 0.68
C ASP A 29 0.08 0.62 0.92
N ASP A 30 -0.27 0.37 2.17
CA ASP A 30 -1.53 -0.27 2.60
C ASP A 30 -2.75 0.58 2.17
N LYS A 31 -2.55 1.90 2.06
CA LYS A 31 -3.55 2.87 1.60
C LYS A 31 -4.06 2.63 0.18
N THR A 32 -3.30 1.96 -0.67
CA THR A 32 -3.67 1.72 -2.08
C THR A 32 -4.51 0.46 -2.29
N LEU A 33 -4.62 -0.43 -1.30
CA LEU A 33 -5.33 -1.72 -1.43
C LEU A 33 -6.82 -1.66 -1.04
N GLY A 34 -7.28 -0.57 -0.42
CA GLY A 34 -8.67 -0.43 0.05
C GLY A 34 -9.66 0.13 -0.99
N VAL A 35 -9.25 0.28 -2.26
CA VAL A 35 -10.14 0.79 -3.32
C VAL A 35 -10.78 -0.39 -4.02
N GLU A 36 -12.09 -0.55 -3.84
CA GLU A 36 -12.89 -1.55 -4.54
C GLU A 36 -12.77 -1.33 -6.06
N MET A 37 -12.44 -2.40 -6.77
CA MET A 37 -12.16 -2.36 -8.20
C MET A 37 -13.48 -2.50 -8.97
N ASP A 38 -13.91 -1.42 -9.62
CA ASP A 38 -15.18 -1.37 -10.37
C ASP A 38 -15.03 -2.00 -11.76
N CYS A 39 -15.25 -3.32 -11.84
CA CYS A 39 -15.21 -4.08 -13.08
C CYS A 39 -16.23 -3.56 -14.13
N ASP A 40 -17.39 -3.05 -13.69
CA ASP A 40 -18.43 -2.51 -14.58
C ASP A 40 -18.02 -1.17 -15.19
N SER A 41 -17.18 -0.39 -14.48
CA SER A 41 -16.55 0.81 -15.04
C SER A 41 -15.53 0.46 -16.11
N LEU A 42 -14.71 -0.57 -15.90
CA LEU A 42 -13.72 -1.03 -16.89
C LEU A 42 -14.39 -1.49 -18.19
N GLU A 43 -15.43 -2.32 -18.10
CA GLU A 43 -16.20 -2.77 -19.27
C GLU A 43 -16.75 -1.59 -20.10
N ARG A 44 -17.36 -0.61 -19.43
CA ARG A 44 -17.84 0.61 -20.10
C ARG A 44 -16.71 1.42 -20.74
N GLU A 45 -15.54 1.45 -20.14
CA GLU A 45 -14.37 2.14 -20.68
C GLU A 45 -13.82 1.46 -21.93
N HIS A 46 -13.74 0.12 -21.93
CA HIS A 46 -13.37 -0.67 -23.11
C HIS A 46 -14.31 -0.38 -24.30
N GLU A 47 -15.62 -0.37 -24.06
CA GLU A 47 -16.60 -0.04 -25.09
C GLU A 47 -16.47 1.41 -25.59
N ALA A 48 -16.18 2.35 -24.70
CA ALA A 48 -15.94 3.74 -25.06
C ALA A 48 -14.71 3.89 -25.96
N ARG A 49 -13.58 3.26 -25.59
CA ARG A 49 -12.34 3.27 -26.39
C ARG A 49 -12.54 2.67 -27.77
N LYS A 50 -13.21 1.51 -27.87
CA LYS A 50 -13.57 0.91 -29.18
C LYS A 50 -14.39 1.85 -30.05
N ARG A 51 -15.38 2.55 -29.47
CA ARG A 51 -16.19 3.54 -30.21
C ARG A 51 -15.38 4.74 -30.66
N GLU A 52 -14.51 5.27 -29.80
CA GLU A 52 -13.65 6.40 -30.14
C GLU A 52 -12.68 6.07 -31.26
N ASP A 53 -12.03 4.91 -31.19
CA ASP A 53 -11.11 4.45 -32.24
C ASP A 53 -11.83 4.24 -33.57
N GLU A 54 -13.04 3.68 -33.56
CA GLU A 54 -13.87 3.57 -34.77
C GLU A 54 -14.21 4.93 -35.39
N VAL A 55 -14.56 5.91 -34.56
CA VAL A 55 -14.84 7.29 -35.01
C VAL A 55 -13.59 7.94 -35.60
N ARG A 56 -12.42 7.72 -34.98
CA ARG A 56 -11.13 8.23 -35.48
C ARG A 56 -10.78 7.61 -36.83
N LEU A 57 -10.93 6.29 -36.98
CA LEU A 57 -10.67 5.59 -38.23
C LEU A 57 -11.61 6.08 -39.35
N LYS A 58 -12.90 6.27 -39.07
CA LYS A 58 -13.85 6.83 -40.05
C LYS A 58 -13.49 8.24 -40.49
N ARG A 59 -12.99 9.08 -39.58
CA ARG A 59 -12.50 10.42 -39.92
C ARG A 59 -11.30 10.33 -40.86
N ILE A 60 -10.32 9.49 -40.53
CA ILE A 60 -9.13 9.26 -41.34
C ILE A 60 -9.52 8.75 -42.74
N GLU A 61 -10.44 7.78 -42.82
CA GLU A 61 -10.98 7.26 -44.07
C GLU A 61 -11.58 8.37 -44.93
N GLN A 62 -12.34 9.28 -44.30
CA GLN A 62 -12.97 10.40 -44.99
C GLN A 62 -11.95 11.44 -45.48
N GLU A 63 -10.90 11.71 -44.70
CA GLU A 63 -9.83 12.64 -45.08
C GLU A 63 -9.03 12.11 -46.28
N PHE A 64 -8.69 10.81 -46.30
CA PHE A 64 -8.03 10.18 -47.45
C PHE A 64 -8.88 10.23 -48.72
N ARG A 65 -10.19 10.06 -48.60
CA ARG A 65 -11.12 10.18 -49.74
C ARG A 65 -11.23 11.63 -50.24
N THR A 66 -11.38 12.58 -49.32
CA THR A 66 -11.71 13.98 -49.65
C THR A 66 -10.48 14.74 -50.15
N TYR A 67 -9.36 14.63 -49.44
CA TYR A 67 -8.15 15.42 -49.70
C TYR A 67 -7.08 14.61 -50.41
N GLY A 68 -6.93 13.34 -50.06
CA GLY A 68 -5.98 12.43 -50.70
C GLY A 68 -6.41 11.94 -52.08
N LYS A 69 -7.70 12.05 -52.42
CA LYS A 69 -8.33 11.49 -53.64
C LYS A 69 -8.01 10.00 -53.83
N VAL A 70 -7.83 9.28 -52.73
CA VAL A 70 -7.50 7.85 -52.73
C VAL A 70 -8.78 7.04 -52.98
N SER A 71 -8.68 5.99 -53.81
CA SER A 71 -9.81 5.10 -54.08
C SER A 71 -10.25 4.36 -52.81
N LEU A 72 -11.54 4.05 -52.70
CA LEU A 72 -12.11 3.34 -51.54
C LEU A 72 -11.31 2.07 -51.19
N ASN A 73 -10.93 1.29 -52.21
CA ASN A 73 -10.24 0.03 -52.01
C ASN A 73 -8.82 0.24 -51.45
N ALA A 74 -8.11 1.26 -51.93
CA ALA A 74 -6.78 1.60 -51.43
C ALA A 74 -6.85 2.15 -49.99
N VAL A 75 -7.85 2.96 -49.66
CA VAL A 75 -8.06 3.41 -48.26
C VAL A 75 -8.35 2.24 -47.34
N LYS A 76 -9.20 1.30 -47.77
CA LYS A 76 -9.52 0.10 -46.99
C LYS A 76 -8.26 -0.73 -46.69
N ILE A 77 -7.43 -0.97 -47.69
CA ILE A 77 -6.15 -1.70 -47.53
C ILE A 77 -5.22 -1.01 -46.51
N MET A 78 -5.24 0.32 -46.44
CA MET A 78 -4.41 1.06 -45.47
C MET A 78 -4.97 1.07 -44.05
N ILE A 79 -6.31 1.11 -43.91
CA ILE A 79 -6.98 1.26 -42.60
C ILE A 79 -7.18 -0.08 -41.89
N GLU A 80 -7.39 -1.16 -42.61
CA GLU A 80 -7.66 -2.48 -42.00
C GLU A 80 -6.55 -2.94 -41.04
N PRO A 81 -5.25 -2.83 -41.37
CA PRO A 81 -4.17 -3.19 -40.44
C PRO A 81 -4.15 -2.33 -39.17
N ILE A 82 -4.54 -1.05 -39.28
CA ILE A 82 -4.60 -0.12 -38.13
C ILE A 82 -5.76 -0.52 -37.21
N ARG A 83 -6.92 -0.83 -37.79
CA ARG A 83 -8.10 -1.33 -37.07
C ARG A 83 -7.78 -2.62 -36.32
N GLU A 84 -7.11 -3.57 -36.99
CA GLU A 84 -6.66 -4.81 -36.38
C GLU A 84 -5.68 -4.55 -35.23
N GLY A 85 -4.72 -3.64 -35.42
CA GLY A 85 -3.79 -3.23 -34.36
C GLY A 85 -4.47 -2.64 -33.12
N PHE A 86 -5.52 -1.83 -33.29
CA PHE A 86 -6.34 -1.35 -32.16
C PHE A 86 -7.08 -2.50 -31.46
N SER A 87 -7.66 -3.42 -32.22
CA SER A 87 -8.32 -4.59 -31.63
C SER A 87 -7.37 -5.47 -30.82
N GLN A 88 -6.16 -5.71 -31.32
CA GLN A 88 -5.14 -6.50 -30.61
C GLN A 88 -4.68 -5.79 -29.32
N LYS A 89 -4.46 -4.47 -29.39
CA LYS A 89 -4.08 -3.68 -28.22
C LYS A 89 -5.16 -3.71 -27.14
N GLU A 90 -6.43 -3.57 -27.54
CA GLU A 90 -7.55 -3.62 -26.59
C GLU A 90 -7.66 -5.00 -25.92
N GLN A 91 -7.42 -6.09 -26.65
CA GLN A 91 -7.38 -7.43 -26.07
C GLN A 91 -6.27 -7.57 -25.02
N LEU A 92 -5.08 -7.05 -25.30
CA LEU A 92 -3.96 -7.07 -24.36
C LEU A 92 -4.28 -6.26 -23.09
N ILE A 93 -4.92 -5.10 -23.24
CA ILE A 93 -5.36 -4.28 -22.10
C ILE A 93 -6.35 -5.06 -21.23
N VAL A 94 -7.38 -5.67 -21.83
CA VAL A 94 -8.36 -6.51 -21.10
C VAL A 94 -7.67 -7.66 -20.37
N GLU A 95 -6.71 -8.34 -21.00
CA GLU A 95 -5.98 -9.44 -20.38
C GLU A 95 -5.16 -8.97 -19.17
N GLN A 96 -4.46 -7.84 -19.30
CA GLN A 96 -3.67 -7.26 -18.20
C GLN A 96 -4.56 -6.79 -17.05
N GLU A 97 -5.69 -6.13 -17.34
CA GLU A 97 -6.64 -5.69 -16.32
C GLU A 97 -7.25 -6.88 -15.57
N ASN A 98 -7.61 -7.96 -16.26
CA ASN A 98 -8.07 -9.20 -15.60
C ASN A 98 -7.01 -9.79 -14.65
N LYS A 99 -5.74 -9.75 -15.04
CA LYS A 99 -4.64 -10.23 -14.20
C LYS A 99 -4.45 -9.34 -12.97
N ILE A 100 -4.60 -8.02 -13.13
CA ILE A 100 -4.60 -7.07 -12.01
C ILE A 100 -5.76 -7.38 -11.07
N VAL A 101 -6.94 -7.70 -11.61
CA VAL A 101 -8.11 -8.06 -10.81
C VAL A 101 -7.85 -9.31 -9.97
N GLU A 102 -7.31 -10.35 -10.58
CA GLU A 102 -6.98 -11.60 -9.90
C GLU A 102 -5.93 -11.39 -8.78
N LEU A 103 -4.91 -10.57 -9.05
CA LEU A 103 -3.86 -10.27 -8.07
C LEU A 103 -4.39 -9.49 -6.88
N HIS A 104 -5.25 -8.50 -7.10
CA HIS A 104 -5.88 -7.76 -5.99
C HIS A 104 -6.66 -8.70 -5.08
N ARG A 105 -7.47 -9.60 -5.65
CA ARG A 105 -8.22 -10.58 -4.85
C ARG A 105 -7.30 -11.49 -4.02
N LYS A 106 -6.18 -11.95 -4.60
CA LYS A 106 -5.19 -12.74 -3.86
C LYS A 106 -4.56 -11.95 -2.72
N ILE A 107 -4.30 -10.65 -2.92
CA ILE A 107 -3.77 -9.78 -1.87
C ILE A 107 -4.80 -9.59 -0.76
N GLU A 108 -6.07 -9.38 -1.09
CA GLU A 108 -7.17 -9.29 -0.11
C GLU A 108 -7.28 -10.58 0.73
N ASP A 109 -7.31 -11.74 0.06
CA ASP A 109 -7.37 -13.04 0.73
C ASP A 109 -6.14 -13.26 1.65
N LEU A 110 -4.93 -12.94 1.18
CA LEU A 110 -3.72 -13.05 1.98
C LEU A 110 -3.72 -12.09 3.16
N THR A 111 -4.23 -10.87 2.99
CA THR A 111 -4.32 -9.86 4.05
C THR A 111 -5.31 -10.27 5.13
N ALA A 112 -6.46 -10.84 4.73
CA ALA A 112 -7.43 -11.41 5.65
C ALA A 112 -6.81 -12.58 6.45
N ASN A 113 -6.16 -13.53 5.76
CA ASN A 113 -5.49 -14.65 6.42
C ASN A 113 -4.38 -14.21 7.38
N LEU A 114 -3.59 -13.18 7.02
CA LEU A 114 -2.59 -12.59 7.89
C LEU A 114 -3.21 -11.96 9.14
N SER A 115 -4.33 -11.25 8.97
CA SER A 115 -5.06 -10.65 10.09
C SER A 115 -5.61 -11.72 11.03
N ASP A 116 -6.14 -12.81 10.49
CA ASP A 116 -6.60 -13.97 11.27
C ASP A 116 -5.44 -14.64 12.01
N ILE A 117 -4.29 -14.86 11.35
CA ILE A 117 -3.11 -15.41 11.99
C ILE A 117 -2.60 -14.48 13.09
N GLN A 118 -2.51 -13.17 12.86
CA GLN A 118 -2.07 -12.21 13.88
C GLN A 118 -3.04 -12.10 15.05
N GLY A 119 -4.34 -12.22 14.81
CA GLY A 119 -5.36 -12.29 15.87
C GLY A 119 -5.24 -13.56 16.71
N ASN A 120 -4.89 -14.68 16.09
CA ASN A 120 -4.90 -16.01 16.73
C ASN A 120 -3.50 -16.44 17.25
N ALA A 121 -2.40 -15.79 16.84
CA ALA A 121 -1.04 -16.31 17.03
C ALA A 121 -0.47 -16.24 18.46
N LEU A 122 -1.05 -15.48 19.39
CA LEU A 122 -0.47 -15.36 20.74
C LEU A 122 -1.13 -16.25 21.81
N PHE A 123 -2.44 -16.56 21.68
CA PHE A 123 -3.21 -17.22 22.75
C PHE A 123 -4.04 -18.45 22.36
N ASP A 124 -4.15 -18.81 21.07
CA ASP A 124 -4.98 -19.97 20.66
C ASP A 124 -4.27 -21.33 20.75
N SER A 125 -2.96 -21.35 21.01
CA SER A 125 -2.25 -22.59 21.31
C SER A 125 -2.08 -22.76 22.81
N THR A 126 -2.77 -23.76 23.38
CA THR A 126 -2.39 -24.30 24.70
C THR A 126 -0.97 -24.83 24.58
N SER A 127 0.00 -24.08 25.10
CA SER A 127 1.38 -24.56 25.13
C SER A 127 1.49 -25.74 26.10
N ASP A 128 2.18 -26.81 25.69
CA ASP A 128 2.53 -27.92 26.58
C ASP A 128 3.63 -27.53 27.59
N SER A 129 4.24 -26.35 27.43
CA SER A 129 5.20 -25.80 28.38
C SER A 129 4.48 -25.10 29.54
N GLU A 130 4.75 -25.53 30.77
CA GLU A 130 4.18 -24.92 31.98
C GLU A 130 4.54 -23.43 32.11
N ASP A 131 5.78 -23.06 31.75
CA ASP A 131 6.25 -21.67 31.81
C ASP A 131 5.52 -20.78 30.81
N VAL A 132 5.37 -21.26 29.57
CA VAL A 132 4.65 -20.52 28.51
C VAL A 132 3.17 -20.39 28.87
N ARG A 133 2.56 -21.45 29.41
CA ARG A 133 1.18 -21.42 29.88
C ARG A 133 0.98 -20.43 31.05
N ALA A 134 1.88 -20.42 32.03
CA ALA A 134 1.81 -19.47 33.14
C ALA A 134 1.93 -18.00 32.67
N ILE A 135 2.79 -17.74 31.69
CA ILE A 135 2.93 -16.43 31.06
C ILE A 135 1.64 -16.06 30.30
N GLN A 136 1.06 -16.98 29.53
CA GLN A 136 -0.20 -16.76 28.82
C GLN A 136 -1.37 -16.47 29.77
N GLU A 137 -1.52 -17.25 30.84
CA GLU A 137 -2.53 -17.04 31.88
C GLU A 137 -2.38 -15.69 32.57
N PHE A 138 -1.14 -15.31 32.90
CA PHE A 138 -0.85 -14.00 33.46
C PHE A 138 -1.25 -12.88 32.50
N MET A 139 -0.91 -12.98 31.22
CA MET A 139 -1.25 -11.97 30.22
C MET A 139 -2.78 -11.84 30.05
N MET A 140 -3.50 -12.96 29.96
CA MET A 140 -4.97 -12.96 29.90
C MET A 140 -5.62 -12.35 31.15
N MET A 141 -5.14 -12.66 32.35
CA MET A 141 -5.65 -12.05 33.59
C MET A 141 -5.45 -10.54 33.63
N ASN A 142 -4.43 -10.03 32.96
CA ASN A 142 -4.15 -8.60 32.84
C ASN A 142 -4.81 -7.96 31.60
N GLY A 143 -5.68 -8.69 30.90
CA GLY A 143 -6.40 -8.18 29.73
C GLY A 143 -5.52 -7.99 28.49
N ILE A 144 -4.33 -8.59 28.46
CA ILE A 144 -3.41 -8.57 27.31
C ILE A 144 -3.79 -9.77 26.44
N GLY A 145 -4.51 -9.51 25.35
CA GLY A 145 -5.07 -10.52 24.45
C GLY A 145 -4.35 -10.63 23.12
N THR A 146 -3.44 -9.71 22.80
CA THR A 146 -2.68 -9.71 21.54
C THR A 146 -1.26 -9.15 21.73
N VAL A 147 -0.39 -9.41 20.76
CA VAL A 147 0.94 -8.73 20.71
C VAL A 147 0.77 -7.21 20.63
N LYS A 148 -0.28 -6.75 19.95
CA LYS A 148 -0.58 -5.32 19.79
C LYS A 148 -0.88 -4.64 21.13
N ASP A 149 -1.56 -5.32 22.05
CA ASP A 149 -1.79 -4.79 23.40
C ASP A 149 -0.46 -4.53 24.14
N ILE A 150 0.54 -5.40 23.93
CA ILE A 150 1.88 -5.22 24.49
C ILE A 150 2.59 -4.03 23.84
N GLU A 151 2.51 -3.89 22.52
CA GLU A 151 3.09 -2.77 21.79
C GLU A 151 2.51 -1.43 22.26
N ASP A 152 1.19 -1.37 22.46
CA ASP A 152 0.50 -0.17 22.94
C ASP A 152 0.92 0.20 24.37
N ILE A 153 1.03 -0.79 25.27
CA ILE A 153 1.56 -0.61 26.64
C ILE A 153 3.00 -0.07 26.61
N LEU A 154 3.84 -0.58 25.70
CA LEU A 154 5.24 -0.15 25.58
C LEU A 154 5.36 1.27 25.01
N ASP A 155 4.50 1.65 24.05
CA ASP A 155 4.45 3.03 23.51
C ASP A 155 3.97 4.01 24.60
N GLU A 156 2.97 3.63 25.40
CA GLU A 156 2.51 4.44 26.54
C GLU A 156 3.60 4.58 27.62
N CYS A 157 4.25 3.48 28.00
CA CYS A 157 5.40 3.52 28.92
C CYS A 157 6.51 4.44 28.42
N SER A 158 6.80 4.41 27.11
CA SER A 158 7.81 5.24 26.48
C SER A 158 7.44 6.73 26.52
N LYS A 159 6.18 7.08 26.28
CA LYS A 159 5.66 8.46 26.43
C LYS A 159 5.77 8.92 27.88
N ASN A 160 5.34 8.11 28.83
CA ASN A 160 5.40 8.44 30.25
C ASN A 160 6.84 8.66 30.74
N ARG A 161 7.79 7.83 30.27
CA ARG A 161 9.22 8.02 30.55
C ARG A 161 9.74 9.35 30.02
N ARG A 162 9.33 9.76 28.81
CA ARG A 162 9.74 11.05 28.23
C ARG A 162 9.20 12.22 29.06
N ASN A 163 7.91 12.19 29.40
CA ASN A 163 7.28 13.23 30.23
C ASN A 163 7.97 13.36 31.60
N PHE A 164 8.36 12.24 32.20
CA PHE A 164 9.08 12.23 33.47
C PHE A 164 10.46 12.90 33.35
N ILE A 165 11.21 12.63 32.28
CA ILE A 165 12.51 13.26 32.01
C ILE A 165 12.35 14.78 31.84
N GLU A 166 11.40 15.21 31.00
CA GLU A 166 11.12 16.63 30.77
C GLU A 166 10.73 17.36 32.06
N THR A 167 9.87 16.74 32.88
CA THR A 167 9.46 17.30 34.19
C THR A 167 10.66 17.46 35.13
N LYS A 168 11.55 16.47 35.16
CA LYS A 168 12.77 16.50 35.98
C LYS A 168 13.71 17.63 35.54
N GLU A 169 13.88 17.84 34.23
CA GLU A 169 14.70 18.92 33.67
C GLU A 169 14.12 20.30 34.01
N LEU A 170 12.80 20.49 33.88
CA LEU A 170 12.12 21.73 34.28
C LEU A 170 12.32 22.03 35.77
N LEU A 171 12.19 21.03 36.64
CA LEU A 171 12.44 21.21 38.07
C LEU A 171 13.89 21.63 38.37
N GLN A 172 14.87 21.09 37.64
CA GLN A 172 16.27 21.50 37.78
C GLN A 172 16.50 22.95 37.36
N ILE A 173 15.83 23.41 36.30
CA ILE A 173 15.89 24.81 35.84
C ILE A 173 15.30 25.73 36.92
N ILE A 174 14.10 25.41 37.43
CA ILE A 174 13.41 26.19 38.47
C ILE A 174 14.28 26.33 39.72
N LEU A 175 14.85 25.23 40.22
CA LEU A 175 15.74 25.25 41.39
C LEU A 175 17.00 26.10 41.16
N SER A 176 17.56 26.08 39.94
CA SER A 176 18.71 26.92 39.58
C SER A 176 18.36 28.41 39.59
N GLU A 177 17.19 28.77 39.07
CA GLU A 177 16.69 30.14 39.07
C GLU A 177 16.36 30.65 40.48
N GLU A 178 15.71 29.82 41.30
CA GLU A 178 15.40 30.13 42.69
C GLU A 178 16.67 30.37 43.52
N ASN A 179 17.70 29.55 43.32
CA ASN A 179 19.01 29.75 43.96
C ASN A 179 19.68 31.06 43.52
N LYS A 180 19.61 31.42 42.24
CA LYS A 180 20.14 32.70 41.74
C LYS A 180 19.40 33.89 42.34
N LEU A 181 18.07 33.82 42.43
CA LEU A 181 17.24 34.86 43.04
C LEU A 181 17.54 35.01 44.53
N SER A 182 17.66 33.89 45.25
CA SER A 182 18.01 33.88 46.67
C SER A 182 19.39 34.50 46.93
N GLY A 183 20.38 34.20 46.10
CA GLY A 183 21.71 34.82 46.16
C GLY A 183 21.66 36.34 45.99
N ARG A 184 20.94 36.83 44.96
CA ARG A 184 20.74 38.27 44.73
C ARG A 184 20.01 38.98 45.87
N LEU A 185 19.04 38.31 46.49
CA LEU A 185 18.32 38.82 47.67
C LEU A 185 19.24 38.97 48.88
N LEU A 186 20.21 38.07 49.04
CA LEU A 186 21.21 38.14 50.10
C LEU A 186 22.18 39.32 49.90
N GLU A 187 22.57 39.61 48.66
CA GLU A 187 23.46 40.73 48.30
C GLU A 187 22.82 42.10 48.52
N LEU A 188 21.49 42.18 48.55
CA LEU A 188 20.74 43.43 48.77
C LEU A 188 20.51 43.77 50.26
N ARG A 189 20.98 42.92 51.18
CA ARG A 189 20.77 43.04 52.63
C ARG A 189 22.04 43.44 53.37
#